data_AF-A0AAD4GH52-F1
#
_entry.id   AF-A0AAD4GH52-F1
#
_cell.length_a   1.000
_cell.length_b   1.000
_cell.length_c   1.000
_cell.angle_alpha   90.00
_cell.angle_beta   90.00
_cell.angle_gamma   90.00
#
_symmetry.space_group_name_H-M   'P 1'
#
loop_
_entity.id
_entity.type
_entity.pdbx_description
1 polymer ?
#
loop_
_entity_poly.entity_id
_entity_poly.type
_entity_poly.pdbx_seq_one_letter_code
_entity_poly.pdbx_strand_id
1 'polypeptide(L)' 'RFAWTVVYRRMHKNGITEEVAMKRSRRTVKHNRGIVGADIATIAARRNQTAAVRTQARLAAIQKAKTEKKEKESKKTK' A
#
# COMPACT_ATOMS: atom_id res chain seq x y z
N ARG A 1 -26.57 -7.67 52.86
CA ARG A 1 -25.26 -7.89 52.19
C ARG A 1 -24.48 -6.57 52.23
N PHE A 2 -23.32 -6.53 52.89
CA PHE A 2 -22.65 -5.28 53.26
C PHE A 2 -21.96 -4.60 52.05
N ALA A 3 -22.63 -3.62 51.45
CA ALA A 3 -22.23 -2.98 50.19
C ALA A 3 -20.91 -2.19 50.25
N TRP A 4 -20.52 -1.75 51.44
CA TRP A 4 -19.27 -1.01 51.65
C TRP A 4 -18.05 -1.92 51.77
N THR A 5 -18.27 -3.23 51.99
CA THR A 5 -17.17 -4.17 52.16
C THR A 5 -16.32 -4.28 50.92
N VAL A 6 -15.01 -4.46 51.12
CA VAL A 6 -14.04 -4.63 50.03
C VAL A 6 -14.41 -5.82 49.12
N VAL A 7 -14.95 -6.89 49.70
CA VAL A 7 -15.40 -8.10 48.98
C VAL A 7 -16.56 -7.77 48.05
N TYR A 8 -17.56 -7.04 48.55
CA TYR A 8 -18.65 -6.57 47.71
C TYR A 8 -18.12 -5.68 46.58
N ARG A 9 -17.19 -4.77 46.88
CA ARG A 9 -16.63 -3.88 45.87
C ARG A 9 -15.85 -4.62 44.78
N ARG A 10 -15.04 -5.62 45.09
CA ARG A 10 -14.33 -6.42 44.07
C ARG A 10 -15.26 -7.28 43.21
N MET A 11 -16.19 -8.01 43.83
CA MET A 11 -17.12 -8.90 43.10
C MET A 11 -18.03 -8.13 42.16
N HIS A 12 -18.42 -6.92 42.55
CA HIS A 12 -19.28 -6.04 41.73
C HIS A 12 -18.46 -5.03 40.91
N LYS A 13 -17.13 -5.17 40.87
CA LYS A 13 -16.20 -4.30 40.13
C LYS A 13 -16.26 -2.82 40.54
N ASN A 14 -16.74 -2.50 41.75
CA ASN A 14 -16.76 -1.16 42.32
C ASN A 14 -15.33 -0.70 42.65
N GLY A 15 -14.84 0.33 41.96
CA GLY A 15 -13.52 0.91 42.19
C GLY A 15 -12.35 0.09 41.61
N ILE A 16 -12.61 -0.76 40.63
CA ILE A 16 -11.55 -1.29 39.77
C ILE A 16 -11.06 -0.13 38.89
N THR A 17 -9.87 0.39 39.16
CA THR A 17 -9.16 1.39 38.35
C THR A 17 -8.31 0.75 37.25
N GLU A 18 -8.51 -0.54 36.97
CA GLU A 18 -7.77 -1.23 35.92
C GLU A 18 -8.26 -0.78 34.55
N GLU A 19 -7.39 -0.10 33.81
CA GLU A 19 -7.36 -0.22 32.36
C GLU A 19 -7.03 -1.68 32.00
N VAL A 20 -8.06 -2.53 31.93
CA VAL A 20 -7.95 -3.79 31.21
C VAL A 20 -7.96 -3.46 29.73
N ALA A 21 -6.86 -2.91 29.23
CA ALA A 21 -6.70 -2.64 27.81
C ALA A 21 -6.63 -3.98 27.08
N MET A 22 -7.67 -4.24 26.27
CA MET A 22 -7.75 -5.45 25.46
C MET A 22 -6.52 -5.53 24.53
N LYS A 23 -5.72 -6.57 24.68
CA LYS A 23 -4.52 -6.77 23.86
C LYS A 23 -4.94 -6.96 22.40
N ARG A 24 -4.66 -5.95 21.56
CA ARG A 24 -4.93 -6.02 20.12
C ARG A 24 -3.82 -6.82 19.44
N SER A 25 -4.20 -7.89 18.74
CA SER A 25 -3.29 -8.60 17.85
C SER A 25 -3.00 -7.74 16.60
N ARG A 26 -1.77 -7.78 16.11
CA ARG A 26 -1.38 -7.08 14.87
C ARG A 26 -1.84 -7.90 13.67
N ARG A 27 -2.60 -7.27 12.77
CA ARG A 27 -3.05 -7.89 11.51
C ARG A 27 -2.19 -7.42 10.35
N THR A 28 -1.54 -8.35 9.65
CA THR A 28 -0.85 -8.06 8.39
C THR A 28 -1.80 -8.24 7.22
N VAL A 29 -1.91 -7.23 6.36
CA VAL A 29 -2.68 -7.33 5.12
C VAL A 29 -1.75 -7.81 4.00
N LYS A 30 -2.14 -8.87 3.28
CA LYS A 30 -1.37 -9.44 2.17
C LYS A 30 -1.99 -9.04 0.83
N HIS A 31 -1.18 -8.51 -0.07
CA HIS A 31 -1.57 -8.17 -1.44
C HIS A 31 -0.78 -9.05 -2.42
N ASN A 32 -1.18 -10.32 -2.55
CA ASN A 32 -0.49 -11.31 -3.40
C ASN A 32 -1.46 -11.96 -4.41
N ARG A 33 -2.29 -11.14 -5.06
CA ARG A 33 -3.24 -11.61 -6.08
C ARG A 33 -2.76 -11.19 -7.46
N GLY A 34 -2.87 -12.11 -8.43
CA GLY A 34 -2.70 -11.81 -9.84
C GLY A 34 -3.86 -10.98 -10.36
N ILE A 35 -3.67 -10.36 -11.53
CA ILE A 35 -4.69 -9.57 -12.22
C ILE A 35 -5.03 -10.29 -13.53
N VAL A 36 -6.27 -10.21 -14.00
CA VAL A 36 -6.61 -10.77 -15.32
C VAL A 36 -5.73 -10.10 -16.39
N GLY A 37 -5.02 -10.91 -17.18
CA GLY A 37 -4.05 -10.43 -18.17
C GLY A 37 -2.62 -10.19 -17.67
N ALA A 38 -2.34 -10.38 -16.37
CA ALA A 38 -0.98 -10.36 -15.83
C ALA A 38 -0.85 -11.22 -14.56
N ASP A 39 0.00 -12.25 -14.62
CA ASP A 39 0.34 -13.08 -13.47
C ASP A 39 1.25 -12.33 -12.47
N ILE A 40 1.33 -12.87 -11.24
CA ILE A 40 2.09 -12.26 -10.15
C ILE A 40 3.58 -12.16 -10.48
N ALA A 41 4.14 -13.14 -11.20
CA ALA A 41 5.56 -13.15 -11.52
C ALA A 41 5.91 -12.08 -12.55
N THR A 42 5.08 -11.90 -13.60
CA THR A 42 5.26 -10.81 -14.56
C THR A 42 5.15 -9.43 -13.92
N ILE A 43 4.21 -9.25 -12.98
CA ILE A 43 4.08 -7.99 -12.23
C ILE A 43 5.32 -7.73 -11.38
N ALA A 44 5.83 -8.75 -10.68
CA ALA A 44 7.04 -8.63 -9.87
C ALA A 44 8.27 -8.31 -10.73
N ALA A 45 8.43 -8.97 -11.87
CA ALA A 45 9.52 -8.73 -12.82
C ALA A 45 9.51 -7.29 -13.34
N ARG A 46 8.34 -6.74 -13.70
CA ARG A 46 8.22 -5.33 -14.11
C ARG A 46 8.56 -4.36 -12.98
N ARG A 47 8.12 -4.62 -11.74
CA ARG A 47 8.48 -3.75 -10.59
C ARG A 47 9.99 -3.78 -10.31
N ASN A 48 10.60 -4.96 -10.39
CA ASN A 48 11.98 -5.18 -9.99
C ASN A 48 13.01 -4.83 -11.08
N GLN A 49 12.61 -4.16 -12.17
CA GLN A 49 13.56 -3.65 -13.16
C GLN A 49 14.57 -2.68 -12.53
N THR A 50 15.83 -2.76 -12.95
CA THR A 50 16.87 -1.87 -12.41
C THR A 50 16.64 -0.42 -12.83
N ALA A 51 17.17 0.52 -12.06
CA ALA A 51 17.02 1.95 -12.36
C ALA A 51 17.55 2.32 -13.76
N ALA A 52 18.64 1.69 -14.20
CA ALA A 52 19.23 1.89 -15.52
C ALA A 52 18.27 1.50 -16.67
N VAL A 53 17.57 0.36 -16.55
CA VAL A 53 16.59 -0.06 -17.55
C VAL A 53 15.41 0.91 -17.60
N ARG A 54 14.96 1.40 -16.43
CA ARG A 54 13.87 2.39 -16.37
C ARG A 54 14.27 3.73 -17.00
N THR A 55 15.49 4.21 -16.76
CA THR A 55 15.96 5.47 -17.34
C THR A 55 16.14 5.36 -18.85
N GLN A 56 16.66 4.24 -19.35
CA GLN A 56 16.74 3.97 -20.79
C GLN A 56 15.36 3.99 -21.47
N ALA A 57 14.37 3.28 -20.90
CA ALA A 57 13.00 3.29 -21.43
C ALA A 57 12.39 4.70 -21.43
N ARG A 58 12.64 5.49 -20.38
CA ARG A 58 12.20 6.90 -20.30
C ARG A 58 12.84 7.76 -21.39
N LEU A 59 14.15 7.65 -21.61
CA LEU A 59 14.85 8.42 -22.63
C LEU A 59 14.37 8.05 -24.04
N ALA A 60 14.18 6.77 -24.33
CA ALA A 60 13.63 6.30 -25.60
C ALA A 60 12.21 6.86 -25.84
N ALA A 61 11.36 6.89 -24.82
CA ALA A 61 10.02 7.48 -24.92
C ALA A 61 10.07 9.00 -25.18
N ILE A 62 10.97 9.73 -24.51
CA ILE A 62 11.17 11.16 -24.74
C ILE A 62 11.66 11.43 -26.17
N GLN A 63 12.59 10.63 -26.68
CA GLN A 63 13.09 10.76 -28.05
C GLN A 63 11.97 10.53 -29.06
N LYS A 64 11.19 9.46 -28.92
CA LYS A 64 10.01 9.19 -29.77
C LYS A 64 9.00 10.34 -29.75
N ALA A 65 8.68 10.86 -28.57
CA ALA A 65 7.75 11.98 -28.45
C ALA A 65 8.30 13.25 -29.15
N LYS A 66 9.61 13.51 -29.04
CA LYS A 66 10.26 14.63 -29.73
C LYS A 66 10.28 14.45 -31.24
N THR A 67 10.53 13.25 -31.76
CA THR A 67 10.50 12.98 -33.21
C THR A 67 9.08 13.10 -33.75
N GLU A 68 8.09 12.52 -33.08
CA GLU A 68 6.68 12.67 -33.47
C GLU A 68 6.21 14.12 -33.45
N LYS A 69 6.67 14.93 -32.48
CA LYS A 69 6.36 16.37 -32.45
C LYS A 69 6.96 17.09 -33.66
N LYS A 70 8.24 16.83 -33.97
CA LYS A 70 8.91 17.40 -35.15
C LYS A 70 8.24 16.98 -36.45
N GLU A 71 7.82 15.72 -36.57
CA GLU A 71 7.09 15.21 -37.74
C GLU A 71 5.69 15.82 -37.87
N LYS A 72 5.00 16.06 -36.75
CA LYS A 72 3.71 16.76 -36.77
C LYS A 72 3.86 18.24 -37.14
N GLU A 73 4.96 18.86 -36.74
CA GLU A 73 5.28 20.25 -37.07
C GLU A 73 5.69 20.40 -38.54
N SER A 74 6.49 19.48 -39.09
CA SER A 74 6.82 19.46 -40.52
C SER A 74 5.61 19.14 -41.40
N LYS A 75 4.64 18.37 -40.90
CA LYS A 75 3.36 18.11 -41.58
C LYS A 75 2.35 19.27 -41.43
N LYS A 76 2.59 20.24 -40.54
CA LYS A 76 1.71 21.41 -40.34
C LYS A 76 1.98 22.57 -41.31
N THR A 77 3.01 22.48 -42.14
CA THR A 77 3.29 23.44 -43.20
C THR A 77 2.93 22.87 -44.57
N LYS A 78 1.63 22.95 -44.87
CA LYS A 78 1.07 23.48 -46.12
C LYS A 78 -0.34 23.97 -45.84
#